data_AF-A0A3R6XV35-F1
#
_entry.id   AF-A0A3R6XV35-F1
#
_cell.length_a   1.000
_cell.length_b   1.000
_cell.length_c   1.000
_cell.angle_alpha   90.00
_cell.angle_beta   90.00
_cell.angle_gamma   90.00
#
_symmetry.space_group_name_H-M   'P 1'
#
loop_
_entity.id
_entity.type
_entity.pdbx_description
1 polymer ?
#
loop_
_entity_poly.entity_id
_entity_poly.type
_entity_poly.pdbx_seq_one_letter_code
_entity_poly.pdbx_strand_id
1 'polypeptide(L)'
;MSIGTGIYTPINITIGQNQAQSIMDFYYYNNKSHGLGVAGNTDYVLGDSPVSFVYSNFSCATINAWGNVYNSLSNSKKIQVWAHETGHAMGLAHNDDLSYISIMRSSLYSNDYRNYDGPTANDLAGINHLYR
;
A
#
# COMPACT_ATOMS: atom_id res chain seq x y z
N MET A 1 18.26 7.86 16.27
CA MET A 1 19.34 7.00 15.72
C MET A 1 18.69 5.72 15.21
N SER A 2 18.83 5.42 13.91
CA SER A 2 18.31 4.18 13.29
C SER A 2 19.23 3.01 13.62
N ILE A 3 18.65 1.87 14.01
CA ILE A 3 19.37 0.64 14.43
C ILE A 3 19.63 -0.35 13.26
N GLY A 4 19.63 0.13 12.02
CA GLY A 4 20.32 -0.57 10.92
C GLY A 4 19.70 -1.86 10.36
N THR A 5 18.38 -1.94 10.11
CA THR A 5 17.76 -3.18 9.55
C THR A 5 16.66 -3.03 8.48
N GLY A 6 16.23 -1.84 8.04
CA GLY A 6 14.94 -1.71 7.32
C GLY A 6 15.01 -1.42 5.82
N ILE A 7 15.28 -0.17 5.49
CA ILE A 7 15.17 0.39 4.13
C ILE A 7 16.50 1.09 3.82
N TYR A 8 17.10 0.82 2.66
CA TYR A 8 18.44 1.29 2.28
C TYR A 8 18.42 2.70 1.69
N THR A 9 17.28 3.16 1.21
CA THR A 9 17.14 4.45 0.54
C THR A 9 16.45 5.45 1.47
N PRO A 10 17.02 6.64 1.68
CA PRO A 10 16.34 7.70 2.42
C PRO A 10 15.02 8.07 1.75
N ILE A 11 13.91 7.84 2.46
CA ILE A 11 12.58 8.30 2.04
C ILE A 11 12.31 9.62 2.76
N ASN A 12 12.14 10.70 2.00
CA ASN A 12 11.68 11.97 2.53
C ASN A 12 10.16 12.08 2.35
N ILE A 13 9.44 12.24 3.46
CA ILE A 13 7.99 12.42 3.45
C ILE A 13 7.70 13.89 3.70
N THR A 14 7.00 14.52 2.76
CA THR A 14 6.45 15.88 2.93
C THR A 14 4.93 15.79 2.87
N ILE A 15 4.27 16.14 3.98
CA ILE A 15 2.82 16.18 4.05
C ILE A 15 2.37 17.59 3.69
N GLY A 16 1.73 17.72 2.52
CA GLY A 16 1.18 18.98 2.03
C GLY A 16 -0.34 18.95 1.96
N GLN A 17 -0.94 20.12 1.73
CA GLN A 17 -2.38 20.25 1.45
C GLN A 17 -2.66 20.50 -0.04
N ASN A 18 -1.62 20.68 -0.87
CA ASN A 18 -1.76 20.94 -2.30
C ASN A 18 -1.50 19.66 -3.12
N GLN A 19 -2.56 19.08 -3.66
CA GLN A 19 -2.50 17.87 -4.49
C GLN A 19 -1.72 18.06 -5.80
N ALA A 20 -1.56 19.29 -6.30
CA ALA A 20 -0.86 19.52 -7.57
C ALA A 20 0.64 19.14 -7.54
N GLN A 21 1.19 18.86 -6.36
CA GLN A 21 2.59 18.45 -6.17
C GLN A 21 2.73 17.09 -5.48
N SER A 22 1.63 16.36 -5.25
CA SER A 22 1.70 15.05 -4.61
C SER A 22 2.12 13.98 -5.63
N ILE A 23 3.00 13.09 -5.18
CA ILE A 23 3.33 11.83 -5.87
C ILE A 23 2.48 10.67 -5.33
N MET A 24 1.85 10.88 -4.17
CA MET A 24 0.98 9.93 -3.49
C MET A 24 -0.12 10.69 -2.75
N ASP A 25 -1.37 10.40 -3.06
CA ASP A 25 -2.54 10.92 -2.35
C ASP A 25 -3.24 9.82 -1.55
N PHE A 26 -3.89 10.21 -0.45
CA PHE A 26 -4.62 9.30 0.43
C PHE A 26 -6.08 9.76 0.57
N TYR A 27 -7.03 8.93 0.19
CA TYR A 27 -8.46 9.21 0.28
C TYR A 27 -9.19 8.15 1.07
N TYR A 28 -10.06 8.61 1.97
CA TYR A 28 -11.02 7.76 2.65
C TYR A 28 -12.42 8.08 2.16
N TYR A 29 -13.13 7.06 1.67
CA TYR A 29 -14.50 7.19 1.23
C TYR A 29 -15.45 6.53 2.22
N ASN A 30 -16.13 7.35 3.02
CA ASN A 30 -17.16 6.87 3.91
C ASN A 30 -18.35 6.30 3.11
N ASN A 31 -18.87 5.15 3.54
CA ASN A 31 -20.04 4.48 2.95
C ASN A 31 -19.95 4.16 1.43
N LYS A 32 -18.73 4.00 0.88
CA LYS A 32 -18.50 3.53 -0.50
C LYS A 32 -17.88 2.14 -0.52
N SER A 33 -18.08 1.43 -1.63
CA SER A 33 -17.48 0.12 -1.94
C SER A 33 -16.68 0.18 -3.24
N HIS A 34 -15.68 -0.67 -3.34
CA HIS A 34 -14.96 -0.95 -4.57
C HIS A 34 -15.01 -2.45 -4.86
N GLY A 35 -16.13 -2.94 -5.40
CA GLY A 35 -16.36 -4.37 -5.52
C GLY A 35 -16.57 -5.07 -4.17
N LEU A 36 -16.70 -6.39 -4.21
CA LEU A 36 -16.98 -7.21 -3.02
C LEU A 36 -15.69 -7.51 -2.26
N GLY A 37 -15.67 -7.19 -0.96
CA GLY A 37 -14.58 -7.58 -0.05
C GLY A 37 -13.31 -6.72 -0.09
N VAL A 38 -13.29 -5.64 -0.88
CA VAL A 38 -12.12 -4.77 -1.01
C VAL A 38 -12.14 -3.66 0.05
N ALA A 39 -11.12 -3.62 0.89
CA ALA A 39 -10.95 -2.60 1.93
C ALA A 39 -10.17 -1.37 1.46
N GLY A 40 -9.27 -1.54 0.49
CA GLY A 40 -8.52 -0.46 -0.13
C GLY A 40 -8.05 -0.83 -1.54
N ASN A 41 -7.63 0.18 -2.29
CA ASN A 41 -6.95 -0.01 -3.58
C ASN A 41 -5.99 1.15 -3.84
N THR A 42 -5.06 0.92 -4.77
CA THR A 42 -4.17 1.94 -5.32
C THR A 42 -4.46 2.13 -6.81
N ASP A 43 -4.73 3.36 -7.20
CA ASP A 43 -4.87 3.78 -8.59
C ASP A 43 -3.61 4.51 -9.06
N TYR A 44 -3.28 4.41 -10.34
CA TYR A 44 -2.04 4.95 -10.89
C TYR A 44 -2.34 5.88 -12.07
N VAL A 45 -1.62 7.00 -12.15
CA VAL A 45 -1.73 7.93 -13.27
C VAL A 45 -0.35 8.27 -13.85
N LEU A 46 -0.29 8.46 -15.16
CA LEU A 46 0.86 9.02 -15.88
C LEU A 46 0.42 10.33 -16.54
N GLY A 47 0.86 11.47 -15.99
CA GLY A 47 0.24 12.76 -16.28
C GLY A 47 -1.23 12.74 -15.84
N ASP A 48 -2.14 12.99 -16.78
CA ASP A 48 -3.59 12.99 -16.54
C ASP A 48 -4.27 11.65 -16.88
N SER A 49 -3.52 10.64 -17.32
CA SER A 49 -4.08 9.38 -17.82
C SER A 49 -3.99 8.26 -16.78
N PRO A 50 -5.10 7.58 -16.44
CA PRO A 50 -5.05 6.35 -15.65
C PRO A 50 -4.24 5.26 -16.37
N VAL A 51 -3.40 4.56 -15.62
CA VAL A 51 -2.53 3.50 -16.15
C VAL A 51 -2.59 2.24 -15.29
N SER A 52 -2.21 1.12 -15.88
CA SER A 52 -2.01 -0.14 -15.14
C SER A 52 -0.59 -0.20 -14.60
N PHE A 53 -0.47 -0.50 -13.31
CA PHE A 53 0.82 -0.74 -12.66
C PHE A 53 1.68 -1.82 -13.35
N VAL A 54 1.06 -2.82 -13.97
CA VAL A 54 1.79 -3.95 -14.58
C VAL A 54 2.46 -3.57 -15.90
N TYR A 55 1.88 -2.61 -16.62
CA TYR A 55 2.23 -2.35 -18.02
C TYR A 55 2.88 -0.98 -18.26
N SER A 56 2.89 -0.12 -17.25
CA SER A 56 3.30 1.28 -17.41
C SER A 56 3.97 1.85 -16.16
N ASN A 57 4.90 2.77 -16.39
CA ASN A 57 5.34 3.69 -15.35
C ASN A 57 4.18 4.63 -14.96
N PHE A 58 4.23 5.16 -13.74
CA PHE A 58 3.28 6.14 -13.22
C PHE A 58 4.01 7.35 -12.62
N SER A 59 3.37 8.52 -12.62
CA SER A 59 3.86 9.76 -12.04
C SER A 59 3.26 10.07 -10.67
N CYS A 60 2.03 9.61 -10.43
CA CYS A 60 1.36 9.74 -9.15
C CYS A 60 0.51 8.49 -8.88
N ALA A 61 0.35 8.16 -7.60
CA ALA A 61 -0.50 7.09 -7.12
C ALA A 61 -1.55 7.63 -6.14
N THR A 62 -2.75 7.08 -6.21
CA THR A 62 -3.85 7.44 -5.32
C THR A 62 -4.25 6.22 -4.51
N ILE A 63 -4.13 6.32 -3.19
CA ILE A 63 -4.49 5.27 -2.25
C ILE A 63 -5.87 5.56 -1.69
N ASN A 64 -6.76 4.58 -1.81
CA ASN A 64 -8.16 4.70 -1.40
C ASN A 64 -8.51 3.67 -0.34
N ALA A 65 -9.24 4.09 0.70
CA ALA A 65 -9.89 3.19 1.65
C ALA A 65 -11.42 3.25 1.51
N TRP A 66 -12.06 2.09 1.41
CA TRP A 66 -13.48 1.94 1.12
C TRP A 66 -14.28 1.59 2.38
N GLY A 67 -15.01 2.57 2.91
CA GLY A 67 -15.64 2.50 4.23
C GLY A 67 -16.56 1.31 4.46
N ASN A 68 -17.21 0.76 3.42
CA ASN A 68 -18.13 -0.38 3.59
C ASN A 68 -17.43 -1.65 4.11
N VAL A 69 -16.18 -1.88 3.72
CA VAL A 69 -15.37 -2.99 4.24
C VAL A 69 -14.41 -2.47 5.30
N TYR A 70 -13.67 -1.40 5.00
CA TYR A 70 -12.63 -0.83 5.85
C TYR A 70 -13.12 -0.52 7.28
N ASN A 71 -14.35 -0.02 7.45
CA ASN A 71 -14.85 0.36 8.77
C ASN A 71 -15.08 -0.83 9.70
N SER A 72 -15.37 -2.02 9.15
CA SER A 72 -15.57 -3.25 9.93
C SER A 72 -14.28 -3.90 10.42
N LEU A 73 -13.12 -3.46 9.90
CA LEU A 73 -11.81 -3.96 10.27
C LEU A 73 -11.38 -3.44 11.66
N SER A 74 -10.57 -4.24 12.36
CA SER A 74 -9.85 -3.80 13.56
C SER A 74 -8.85 -2.68 13.21
N ASN A 75 -8.43 -1.88 14.19
CA ASN A 75 -7.46 -0.81 13.97
C ASN A 75 -6.13 -1.32 13.39
N SER A 76 -5.66 -2.50 13.82
CA SER A 76 -4.45 -3.12 13.25
C SER A 76 -4.62 -3.44 11.76
N LYS A 77 -5.79 -3.98 11.38
CA LYS A 77 -6.09 -4.27 9.98
C LYS A 77 -6.29 -3.01 9.14
N LYS A 78 -6.86 -1.95 9.71
CA LYS A 78 -6.92 -0.63 9.08
C LYS A 78 -5.54 -0.07 8.77
N ILE A 79 -4.60 -0.18 9.70
CA ILE A 79 -3.20 0.22 9.47
C ILE A 79 -2.58 -0.64 8.36
N GLN A 80 -2.83 -1.96 8.38
CA GLN A 80 -2.34 -2.86 7.33
C GLN A 80 -2.87 -2.50 5.94
N VAL A 81 -4.15 -2.11 5.80
CA VAL A 81 -4.69 -1.64 4.51
C VAL A 81 -3.85 -0.47 3.98
N TRP A 82 -3.65 0.59 4.76
CA TRP A 82 -2.87 1.73 4.30
C TRP A 82 -1.41 1.38 4.00
N ALA A 83 -0.79 0.53 4.82
CA ALA A 83 0.59 0.11 4.59
C ALA A 83 0.73 -0.76 3.33
N HIS A 84 -0.22 -1.66 3.07
CA HIS A 84 -0.29 -2.48 1.87
C HIS A 84 -0.41 -1.61 0.61
N GLU A 85 -1.39 -0.72 0.59
CA GLU A 85 -1.60 0.18 -0.55
C GLU A 85 -0.43 1.18 -0.73
N THR A 86 0.22 1.59 0.36
CA THR A 86 1.46 2.39 0.26
C THR A 86 2.57 1.59 -0.42
N GLY A 87 2.68 0.29 -0.15
CA GLY A 87 3.63 -0.57 -0.85
C GLY A 87 3.36 -0.62 -2.35
N HIS A 88 2.08 -0.70 -2.75
CA HIS A 88 1.65 -0.60 -4.15
C HIS A 88 2.02 0.73 -4.79
N ALA A 89 1.75 1.85 -4.11
CA ALA A 89 2.12 3.17 -4.58
C ALA A 89 3.64 3.38 -4.69
N MET A 90 4.43 2.60 -3.94
CA MET A 90 5.89 2.52 -4.03
C MET A 90 6.38 1.43 -5.00
N GLY A 91 5.48 0.81 -5.76
CA GLY A 91 5.79 -0.11 -6.85
C GLY A 91 5.96 -1.59 -6.44
N LEU A 92 5.58 -1.97 -5.22
CA LEU A 92 5.53 -3.39 -4.83
C LEU A 92 4.28 -4.06 -5.41
N ALA A 93 4.45 -5.23 -6.02
CA ALA A 93 3.35 -6.10 -6.41
C ALA A 93 2.86 -6.94 -5.22
N HIS A 94 1.74 -7.64 -5.40
CA HIS A 94 1.28 -8.61 -4.39
C HIS A 94 2.32 -9.71 -4.14
N ASN A 95 2.39 -10.18 -2.90
CA ASN A 95 3.09 -11.40 -2.51
C ASN A 95 2.09 -12.45 -2.00
N ASP A 96 1.60 -13.28 -2.92
CA ASP A 96 0.65 -14.35 -2.63
C ASP A 96 1.35 -15.69 -2.29
N ASP A 97 2.68 -15.71 -2.16
CA ASP A 97 3.41 -16.90 -1.69
C ASP A 97 3.10 -17.16 -0.21
N LEU A 98 2.35 -18.22 0.05
CA LEU A 98 1.91 -18.61 1.38
C LEU A 98 3.07 -19.09 2.28
N SER A 99 4.26 -19.37 1.75
CA SER A 99 5.42 -19.73 2.57
C SER A 99 6.00 -18.54 3.34
N TYR A 100 5.68 -17.31 2.94
CA TYR A 100 6.21 -16.10 3.57
C TYR A 100 5.12 -15.21 4.16
N ILE A 101 5.42 -14.54 5.26
CA ILE A 101 4.58 -13.47 5.78
C ILE A 101 4.89 -12.21 4.96
N SER A 102 3.89 -11.39 4.62
CA SER A 102 4.09 -10.16 3.84
C SER A 102 2.95 -9.17 4.04
N ILE A 103 3.28 -7.87 4.13
CA ILE A 103 2.29 -6.78 4.07
C ILE A 103 1.61 -6.71 2.71
N MET A 104 2.29 -7.13 1.65
CA MET A 104 1.82 -7.08 0.26
C MET A 104 0.89 -8.22 -0.12
N ARG A 105 0.31 -8.95 0.83
CA ARG A 105 -0.66 -10.01 0.51
C ARG A 105 -2.02 -9.43 0.15
N SER A 106 -2.62 -9.91 -0.94
CA SER A 106 -3.90 -9.42 -1.48
C SER A 106 -5.12 -9.63 -0.56
N SER A 107 -5.06 -10.58 0.38
CA SER A 107 -6.18 -10.95 1.23
C SER A 107 -5.95 -10.63 2.72
N LEU A 108 -6.99 -10.10 3.36
CA LEU A 108 -7.03 -9.84 4.80
C LEU A 108 -7.85 -10.88 5.59
N TYR A 109 -8.27 -12.00 4.98
CA TYR A 109 -9.20 -12.94 5.62
C TYR A 109 -8.66 -13.56 6.92
N SER A 110 -9.59 -13.81 7.86
CA SER A 110 -9.38 -14.17 9.27
C SER A 110 -8.60 -15.46 9.54
N ASN A 111 -8.39 -16.30 8.53
CA ASN A 111 -7.58 -17.52 8.64
C ASN A 111 -6.14 -17.32 8.17
N ASP A 112 -5.74 -16.11 7.80
CA ASP A 112 -4.33 -15.79 7.62
C ASP A 112 -3.72 -15.60 9.02
N TYR A 113 -3.10 -16.67 9.54
CA TYR A 113 -2.48 -16.80 10.86
C TYR A 113 -1.34 -15.81 11.17
N ARG A 114 -1.31 -14.67 10.48
CA ARG A 114 -0.19 -13.73 10.47
C ARG A 114 -0.78 -12.33 10.63
N ASN A 115 -1.22 -12.02 11.84
CA ASN A 115 -1.25 -10.62 12.26
C ASN A 115 0.21 -10.18 12.41
N TYR A 116 0.65 -9.28 11.55
CA TYR A 116 1.96 -8.66 11.63
C TYR A 116 1.79 -7.15 11.75
N ASP A 117 2.66 -6.53 12.55
CA ASP A 117 2.58 -5.10 12.89
C ASP A 117 3.50 -4.24 12.00
N GLY A 118 3.95 -4.77 10.87
CA GLY A 118 4.84 -4.05 9.95
C GLY A 118 5.40 -4.90 8.80
N PRO A 119 6.23 -4.29 7.93
CA PRO A 119 6.86 -4.98 6.82
C PRO A 119 7.79 -6.11 7.29
N THR A 120 7.82 -7.18 6.51
CA THR A 120 8.65 -8.36 6.75
C THR A 120 9.94 -8.33 5.94
N ALA A 121 10.84 -9.29 6.16
CA ALA A 121 12.11 -9.36 5.42
C ALA A 121 11.93 -9.36 3.89
N ASN A 122 10.87 -9.99 3.37
CA ASN A 122 10.61 -10.02 1.93
C ASN A 122 10.07 -8.68 1.41
N ASP A 123 9.23 -8.00 2.20
CA ASP A 123 8.74 -6.66 1.87
C ASP A 123 9.92 -5.67 1.82
N LEU A 124 10.82 -5.77 2.81
CA LEU A 124 12.05 -4.99 2.87
C LEU A 124 12.99 -5.34 1.70
N ALA A 125 13.16 -6.60 1.35
CA ALA A 125 13.97 -6.99 0.20
C ALA A 125 13.41 -6.42 -1.11
N GLY A 126 12.09 -6.48 -1.29
CA GLY A 126 11.40 -5.92 -2.46
C GLY A 126 11.59 -4.41 -2.59
N ILE A 127 11.30 -3.65 -1.53
CA ILE A 127 11.42 -2.18 -1.59
C ILE A 127 12.87 -1.76 -1.81
N ASN A 128 13.81 -2.47 -1.20
CA ASN A 128 15.23 -2.18 -1.37
C ASN A 128 15.75 -2.56 -2.76
N HIS A 129 15.16 -3.53 -3.44
CA HIS A 129 15.50 -3.82 -4.83
C HIS A 129 15.09 -2.67 -5.77
N LEU A 130 13.96 -2.02 -5.50
CA LEU A 130 13.45 -0.93 -6.34
C LEU A 130 14.21 0.39 -6.17
N TYR A 131 14.69 0.67 -4.96
CA TYR A 131 15.19 2.00 -4.62
C TYR A 131 16.69 2.06 -4.27
N ARG A 132 17.41 0.94 -4.21
CA ARG A 132 18.86 0.88 -3.99
C ARG A 132 19.64 0.91 -5.30
#